data_AF-A0A316C516-F1
#
_entry.id   AF-A0A316C516-F1
#
_cell.length_a   1.000
_cell.length_b   1.000
_cell.length_c   1.000
_cell.angle_alpha   90.00
_cell.angle_beta   90.00
_cell.angle_gamma   90.00
#
_symmetry.space_group_name_H-M   'P 1'
#
loop_
_entity.id
_entity.type
_entity.pdbx_description
1 polymer ?
#
loop_
_entity_poly.entity_id
_entity_poly.type
_entity_poly.pdbx_seq_one_letter_code
_entity_poly.pdbx_strand_id
1 'polypeptide(L)'
;MQIRAVRQRTCAIYGLRRSDNSEIRYIGQTMGAVEFRLSQHYSQATNGRKSPLSGWIRKAFADGVSVEAVILESEATWNVAERNWISKFRIDGARLLNLTDGGQGSARQGRLNTQAKLSEADIVAIRASKLSSRTLAKQFGISEPNICVIRSGSAWQHVGGVSARKERGSPLRKFFDGEEPLPSAIEAAVRYQSGETMEAIAAAYQTTRPTLLRMFRMLGVKARDGGVPKRPLVINGKQYSGVLAAMKGEKISHAALMRQATFQ
;
A
#
# COMPACT_ATOMS: atom_id res chain seq x y z
N MET A 1 24.17 11.82 32.78
CA MET A 1 24.19 10.91 31.62
C MET A 1 22.74 10.61 31.24
N GLN A 2 22.15 11.36 30.30
CA GLN A 2 20.77 11.15 29.88
C GLN A 2 20.70 9.96 28.91
N ILE A 3 20.07 8.87 29.34
CA ILE A 3 19.74 7.74 28.48
C ILE A 3 18.65 8.23 27.51
N ARG A 4 19.00 8.47 26.25
CA ARG A 4 18.02 8.75 25.20
C ARG A 4 17.13 7.52 25.04
N ALA A 5 15.84 7.67 25.35
CA ALA A 5 14.84 6.64 25.10
C ALA A 5 14.86 6.25 23.61
N VAL A 6 15.10 4.97 23.32
CA VAL A 6 14.97 4.42 21.98
C VAL A 6 13.50 4.53 21.60
N ARG A 7 13.13 5.47 20.70
CA ARG A 7 11.79 5.53 20.11
C ARG A 7 11.54 4.22 19.37
N GLN A 8 10.83 3.29 20.01
CA GLN A 8 10.31 2.11 19.35
C GLN A 8 9.33 2.57 18.26
N ARG A 9 9.35 1.89 17.11
CA ARG A 9 8.37 2.15 16.06
C ARG A 9 7.02 1.63 16.53
N THR A 10 6.14 2.54 16.92
CA THR A 10 4.75 2.23 17.27
C THR A 10 3.97 1.89 16.00
N CYS A 11 3.03 0.97 16.13
CA CYS A 11 2.16 0.54 15.03
C CYS A 11 0.75 0.22 15.52
N ALA A 12 -0.17 0.02 14.59
CA ALA A 12 -1.50 -0.48 14.91
C ALA A 12 -1.59 -1.97 14.57
N ILE A 13 -2.08 -2.77 15.51
CA ILE A 13 -2.55 -4.14 15.25
C ILE A 13 -4.02 -4.09 14.92
N TYR A 14 -4.41 -4.75 13.84
CA TYR A 14 -5.79 -4.85 13.39
C TYR A 14 -6.19 -6.30 13.13
N GLY A 15 -7.47 -6.58 13.35
CA GLY A 15 -8.15 -7.80 12.94
C GLY A 15 -9.00 -7.54 11.70
N LEU A 16 -9.14 -8.53 10.82
CA LEU A 16 -10.14 -8.53 9.74
C LEU A 16 -11.26 -9.52 10.05
N ARG A 17 -12.49 -9.08 9.88
CA ARG A 17 -13.71 -9.88 10.05
C ARG A 17 -14.69 -9.61 8.91
N ARG A 18 -15.68 -10.47 8.73
CA ARG A 18 -16.83 -10.12 7.88
C ARG A 18 -17.70 -9.11 8.61
N SER A 19 -18.51 -8.33 7.90
CA SER A 19 -19.48 -7.41 8.53
C SER A 19 -20.70 -8.11 9.13
N ASP A 20 -20.98 -9.34 8.69
CA ASP A 20 -22.12 -10.14 9.15
C ASP A 20 -21.84 -10.98 10.41
N ASN A 21 -20.60 -10.99 10.91
CA ASN A 21 -20.24 -11.64 12.16
C ASN A 21 -19.07 -10.93 12.86
N SER A 22 -18.89 -11.20 14.15
CA SER A 22 -17.79 -10.64 14.92
C SER A 22 -16.48 -11.42 14.80
N GLU A 23 -16.42 -12.45 13.95
CA GLU A 23 -15.33 -13.43 13.98
C GLU A 23 -14.09 -12.94 13.22
N ILE A 24 -13.01 -12.70 13.97
CA ILE A 24 -11.74 -12.30 13.39
C ILE A 24 -11.08 -13.49 12.70
N ARG A 25 -10.77 -13.28 11.42
CA ARG A 25 -10.18 -14.28 10.53
C ARG A 25 -8.75 -13.96 10.14
N TYR A 26 -8.26 -12.76 10.39
CA TYR A 26 -6.89 -12.40 10.09
C TYR A 26 -6.42 -11.31 11.02
N ILE A 27 -5.18 -11.39 11.46
CA ILE A 27 -4.53 -10.36 12.27
C ILE A 27 -3.33 -9.83 11.50
N GLY A 28 -3.14 -8.52 11.50
CA GLY A 28 -1.95 -7.92 10.92
C GLY A 28 -1.57 -6.63 11.59
N GLN A 29 -0.40 -6.12 11.22
CA GLN A 29 0.11 -4.83 11.68
C GLN A 29 0.28 -3.82 10.55
N THR A 30 0.22 -2.53 10.89
CA THR A 30 0.46 -1.42 9.95
C THR A 30 1.06 -0.21 10.67
N MET A 31 1.95 0.53 9.99
CA MET A 31 2.47 1.82 10.47
C MET A 31 1.60 3.01 10.03
N GLY A 32 0.72 2.80 9.04
CA GLY A 32 -0.24 3.82 8.57
C GLY A 32 -1.67 3.42 8.90
N ALA A 33 -2.63 4.20 8.39
CA ALA A 33 -4.06 3.99 8.59
C ALA A 33 -4.50 2.54 8.26
N VAL A 34 -5.36 1.97 9.11
CA VAL A 34 -5.84 0.59 9.00
C VAL A 34 -6.74 0.42 7.79
N GLU A 35 -7.54 1.44 7.47
CA GLU A 35 -8.43 1.53 6.31
C GLU A 35 -7.62 1.45 5.02
N PHE A 36 -6.46 2.11 4.97
CA PHE A 36 -5.56 2.03 3.83
C PHE A 36 -5.01 0.60 3.67
N ARG A 37 -4.63 -0.05 4.78
CA ARG A 37 -4.17 -1.43 4.73
C ARG A 37 -5.26 -2.40 4.27
N LEU A 38 -6.51 -2.20 4.69
CA LEU A 38 -7.67 -2.93 4.20
C LEU A 38 -7.85 -2.76 2.68
N SER A 39 -7.75 -1.53 2.18
CA SER A 39 -7.84 -1.26 0.73
C SER A 39 -6.74 -1.99 -0.07
N GLN A 40 -5.54 -2.15 0.50
CA GLN A 40 -4.48 -2.93 -0.13
C GLN A 40 -4.81 -4.41 -0.18
N HIS A 41 -5.43 -4.97 0.85
CA HIS A 41 -5.90 -6.35 0.85
C HIS A 41 -6.97 -6.57 -0.21
N TYR A 42 -7.91 -5.63 -0.35
CA TYR A 42 -8.92 -5.66 -1.42
C TYR A 42 -8.29 -5.66 -2.80
N SER A 43 -7.37 -4.73 -3.04
CA SER A 43 -6.64 -4.66 -4.31
C SER A 43 -5.87 -5.94 -4.61
N GLN A 44 -5.23 -6.56 -3.60
CA GLN A 44 -4.54 -7.83 -3.80
C GLN A 44 -5.50 -8.98 -4.11
N ALA A 45 -6.65 -9.02 -3.45
CA ALA A 45 -7.68 -10.02 -3.68
C ALA A 45 -8.26 -9.92 -5.10
N THR A 46 -8.55 -8.70 -5.57
CA THR A 46 -9.12 -8.45 -6.90
C THR A 46 -8.09 -8.64 -8.02
N ASN A 47 -6.81 -8.33 -7.78
CA ASN A 47 -5.73 -8.58 -8.75
C ASN A 47 -5.24 -10.05 -8.76
N GLY A 48 -6.00 -10.99 -8.20
CA GLY A 48 -5.72 -12.41 -8.32
C GLY A 48 -4.58 -12.94 -7.43
N ARG A 49 -4.19 -12.24 -6.35
CA ARG A 49 -3.21 -12.78 -5.40
C ARG A 49 -3.71 -14.12 -4.85
N LYS A 50 -2.85 -15.13 -4.89
CA LYS A 50 -3.09 -16.47 -4.34
C LYS A 50 -2.63 -16.50 -2.88
N SER A 51 -3.55 -16.25 -1.96
CA SER A 51 -3.37 -16.47 -0.51
C SER A 51 -4.71 -16.83 0.14
N PRO A 52 -4.71 -17.53 1.30
CA PRO A 52 -5.96 -17.86 2.01
C PRO A 52 -6.78 -16.61 2.32
N LEU A 53 -6.13 -15.53 2.79
CA LEU A 53 -6.78 -14.24 3.03
C LEU A 53 -7.44 -13.69 1.75
N SER A 54 -6.73 -13.69 0.62
CA SER A 54 -7.27 -13.16 -0.64
C SER A 54 -8.45 -14.00 -1.14
N GLY A 55 -8.39 -15.33 -0.98
CA GLY A 55 -9.50 -16.23 -1.31
C GLY A 55 -10.71 -16.01 -0.41
N TRP A 56 -10.49 -15.85 0.89
CA TRP A 56 -11.54 -15.56 1.86
C TRP A 56 -12.23 -14.21 1.60
N ILE A 57 -11.49 -13.15 1.28
CA ILE A 57 -12.05 -11.84 0.89
C ILE A 57 -12.92 -11.98 -0.36
N ARG A 58 -12.43 -12.69 -1.40
CA ARG A 58 -13.22 -12.92 -2.62
C ARG A 58 -14.51 -13.68 -2.34
N LYS A 59 -14.46 -14.68 -1.45
CA LYS A 59 -15.66 -15.41 -1.03
C LYS A 59 -16.65 -14.51 -0.31
N ALA A 60 -16.20 -13.67 0.62
CA ALA A 60 -17.08 -12.71 1.30
C ALA A 60 -17.79 -11.78 0.29
N PHE A 61 -17.06 -11.27 -0.71
CA PHE A 61 -17.66 -10.44 -1.77
C PHE A 61 -18.65 -11.20 -2.65
N ALA A 62 -18.38 -12.48 -2.97
CA ALA A 62 -19.31 -13.32 -3.71
C ALA A 62 -20.60 -13.59 -2.90
N ASP A 63 -20.49 -13.68 -1.58
CA ASP A 63 -21.61 -13.80 -0.65
C ASP A 63 -22.35 -12.47 -0.42
N GLY A 64 -21.91 -11.35 -1.03
CA GLY A 64 -22.50 -10.01 -0.82
C GLY A 64 -22.12 -9.35 0.50
N VAL A 65 -21.09 -9.86 1.19
CA VAL A 65 -20.67 -9.42 2.53
C VAL A 65 -19.37 -8.64 2.47
N SER A 66 -19.31 -7.50 3.15
CA SER A 66 -18.10 -6.69 3.26
C SER A 66 -17.14 -7.23 4.32
N VAL A 67 -15.85 -6.90 4.20
CA VAL A 67 -14.84 -7.18 5.22
C VAL A 67 -14.50 -5.88 5.93
N GLU A 68 -14.37 -5.95 7.25
CA GLU A 68 -14.07 -4.81 8.09
C GLU A 68 -12.72 -5.01 8.79
N ALA A 69 -12.02 -3.92 9.02
CA ALA A 69 -10.83 -3.91 9.84
C ALA A 69 -11.15 -3.29 11.21
N VAL A 70 -10.80 -4.00 12.27
CA VAL A 70 -11.01 -3.57 13.66
C VAL A 70 -9.65 -3.38 14.32
N ILE A 71 -9.44 -2.25 14.99
CA ILE A 71 -8.20 -2.00 15.74
C ILE A 71 -8.24 -2.86 17.00
N LEU A 72 -7.20 -3.69 17.17
CA LEU A 72 -7.01 -4.50 18.37
C LEU A 72 -6.11 -3.79 19.38
N GLU A 73 -5.10 -3.07 18.87
CA GLU A 73 -4.15 -2.31 19.68
C GLU A 73 -3.60 -1.14 18.88
N SER A 74 -3.79 0.09 19.37
CA SER A 74 -3.16 1.30 18.86
C SER A 74 -1.91 1.58 19.69
N GLU A 75 -0.74 1.75 19.06
CA GLU A 75 0.59 1.95 19.70
C GLU A 75 1.35 0.68 20.12
N ALA A 76 1.09 -0.41 19.42
CA ALA A 76 1.77 -1.68 19.61
C ALA A 76 3.26 -1.65 19.22
N THR A 77 4.06 -2.47 19.92
CA THR A 77 5.42 -2.80 19.51
C THR A 77 5.40 -3.65 18.23
N TRP A 78 5.98 -3.12 17.16
CA TRP A 78 6.09 -3.81 15.85
C TRP A 78 6.61 -5.25 16.00
N ASN A 79 5.99 -6.19 15.28
CA ASN A 79 6.23 -7.64 15.28
C ASN A 79 5.89 -8.38 16.58
N VAL A 80 6.22 -7.84 17.74
CA VAL A 80 5.98 -8.49 19.04
C VAL A 80 4.48 -8.55 19.32
N ALA A 81 3.79 -7.42 19.20
CA ALA A 81 2.36 -7.35 19.44
C ALA A 81 1.57 -8.22 18.44
N GLU A 82 1.92 -8.21 17.15
CA GLU A 82 1.27 -9.06 16.13
C GLU A 82 1.37 -10.55 16.50
N ARG A 83 2.54 -11.02 16.93
CA ARG A 83 2.74 -12.40 17.37
C ARG A 83 1.91 -12.74 18.58
N ASN A 84 1.88 -11.84 19.57
CA ASN A 84 1.10 -12.05 20.79
C ASN A 84 -0.39 -12.15 20.50
N TRP A 85 -0.92 -11.28 19.63
CA TRP A 85 -2.32 -11.31 19.21
C TRP A 85 -2.66 -12.56 18.40
N ILE A 86 -1.81 -12.98 17.46
CA ILE A 86 -2.02 -14.24 16.71
C ILE A 86 -2.03 -15.44 17.67
N SER A 87 -1.07 -15.51 18.59
CA SER A 87 -0.98 -16.58 19.58
C SER A 87 -2.24 -16.62 20.46
N LYS A 88 -2.63 -15.46 21.02
CA LYS A 88 -3.82 -15.32 21.85
C LYS A 88 -5.07 -15.83 21.14
N PHE A 89 -5.34 -15.35 19.93
CA PHE A 89 -6.54 -15.75 19.20
C PHE A 89 -6.56 -17.24 18.84
N ARG A 90 -5.40 -17.84 18.58
CA ARG A 90 -5.32 -19.30 18.34
C ARG A 90 -5.56 -20.12 19.60
N ILE A 91 -5.04 -19.68 20.74
CA ILE A 91 -5.33 -20.30 22.05
C ILE A 91 -6.83 -20.21 22.35
N ASP A 92 -7.44 -19.07 22.04
CA ASP A 92 -8.88 -18.84 22.18
C ASP A 92 -9.72 -19.61 21.13
N GLY A 93 -9.10 -20.46 20.29
CA GLY A 93 -9.77 -21.33 19.32
C GLY A 93 -10.14 -20.68 17.98
N ALA A 94 -9.68 -19.45 17.71
CA ALA A 94 -10.02 -18.75 16.49
C ALA A 94 -9.36 -19.39 15.25
N ARG A 95 -10.15 -19.57 14.19
CA ARG A 95 -9.68 -20.08 12.89
C ARG A 95 -9.04 -18.98 12.06
N LEU A 96 -7.86 -18.53 12.47
CA LEU A 96 -7.11 -17.48 11.76
C LEU A 96 -6.57 -17.96 10.40
N LEU A 97 -6.56 -17.06 9.42
CA LEU A 97 -6.01 -17.21 8.08
C LEU A 97 -4.53 -16.82 7.99
N ASN A 98 -3.94 -16.40 9.11
CA ASN A 98 -2.52 -16.13 9.24
C ASN A 98 -1.72 -17.42 8.97
N LEU A 99 -0.91 -17.41 7.91
CA LEU A 99 -0.06 -18.53 7.52
C LEU A 99 1.12 -18.77 8.46
N THR A 100 1.54 -17.72 9.17
CA THR A 100 2.67 -17.75 10.10
C THR A 100 2.24 -17.14 11.43
N ASP A 101 3.06 -17.31 12.46
CA ASP A 101 2.81 -16.81 13.83
C ASP A 101 3.05 -15.29 13.96
N GLY A 102 3.27 -14.58 12.85
CA GLY A 102 3.56 -13.15 12.85
C GLY A 102 5.03 -12.80 13.12
N GLY A 103 5.34 -11.51 13.03
CA GLY A 103 6.68 -10.97 13.19
C GLY A 103 7.62 -11.18 12.01
N GLN A 104 7.18 -11.95 11.01
CA GLN A 104 7.76 -11.97 9.67
C GLN A 104 7.04 -10.90 8.85
N GLY A 105 7.36 -9.62 9.07
CA GLY A 105 6.93 -8.55 8.18
C GLY A 105 7.20 -8.98 6.73
N SER A 106 6.40 -8.52 5.75
CA SER A 106 6.42 -8.93 4.33
C SER A 106 7.79 -8.76 3.67
N ALA A 107 8.71 -9.59 4.08
CA ALA A 107 10.09 -9.50 3.80
C ALA A 107 10.40 -10.81 3.13
N ARG A 108 10.81 -10.67 1.87
CA ARG A 108 11.91 -11.44 1.32
C ARG A 108 13.17 -11.20 2.18
N GLN A 109 13.09 -11.36 3.50
CA GLN A 109 14.21 -11.37 4.41
C GLN A 109 14.75 -12.78 4.29
N GLY A 110 15.84 -12.91 3.53
CA GLY A 110 16.59 -14.16 3.42
C GLY A 110 16.85 -14.81 4.79
N ARG A 111 16.96 -14.01 5.87
CA ARG A 111 17.11 -14.44 7.26
C ARG A 111 16.19 -15.58 7.73
N LEU A 112 14.95 -15.67 7.24
CA LEU A 112 13.95 -16.64 7.73
C LEU A 112 13.68 -17.76 6.74
N ASN A 113 14.37 -17.77 5.60
CA ASN A 113 14.39 -18.94 4.76
C ASN A 113 15.36 -19.94 5.39
N THR A 114 14.85 -21.08 5.86
CA THR A 114 15.70 -22.21 6.30
C THR A 114 16.63 -22.72 5.20
N GLN A 115 16.39 -22.33 3.93
CA GLN A 115 17.25 -22.57 2.77
C GLN A 115 18.20 -21.40 2.43
N ALA A 116 18.32 -20.38 3.29
CA ALA A 116 19.22 -19.28 3.04
C ALA A 116 20.67 -19.72 3.15
N LYS A 117 21.38 -19.66 2.02
CA LYS A 117 22.80 -20.05 1.94
C LYS A 117 23.76 -19.07 2.66
N LEU A 118 23.28 -17.92 3.11
CA LEU A 118 24.10 -16.85 3.67
C LEU A 118 23.54 -16.34 5.01
N SER A 119 24.42 -16.22 6.00
CA SER A 119 24.17 -15.58 7.28
C SER A 119 24.50 -14.08 7.26
N GLU A 120 24.09 -13.33 8.29
CA GLU A 120 24.45 -11.91 8.42
C GLU A 120 25.98 -11.72 8.54
N ALA A 121 26.67 -12.66 9.20
CA ALA A 121 28.13 -12.66 9.29
C ALA A 121 28.78 -12.84 7.92
N ASP A 122 28.23 -13.69 7.05
CA ASP A 122 28.70 -13.89 5.68
C ASP A 122 28.53 -12.61 4.85
N ILE A 123 27.44 -11.89 5.05
CA ILE A 123 27.21 -10.61 4.36
C ILE A 123 28.25 -9.56 4.77
N VAL A 124 28.57 -9.47 6.07
CA VAL A 124 29.63 -8.58 6.56
C VAL A 124 30.99 -8.99 5.98
N ALA A 125 31.30 -10.28 5.96
CA ALA A 125 32.54 -10.82 5.39
C ALA A 125 32.66 -10.53 3.88
N ILE A 126 31.59 -10.74 3.10
CA ILE A 126 31.55 -10.45 1.66
C ILE A 126 31.78 -8.96 1.38
N ARG A 127 31.21 -8.06 2.21
CA ARG A 127 31.37 -6.62 2.05
C ARG A 127 32.75 -6.12 2.43
N ALA A 128 33.33 -6.67 3.50
CA ALA A 128 34.68 -6.32 3.96
C ALA A 128 35.79 -6.93 3.08
N SER A 129 35.49 -8.01 2.34
CA SER A 129 36.48 -8.72 1.54
C SER A 129 36.97 -7.91 0.34
N LYS A 130 38.29 -7.97 0.12
CA LYS A 130 38.96 -7.44 -1.08
C LYS A 130 39.03 -8.47 -2.22
N LEU A 131 38.57 -9.70 -1.99
CA LEU A 131 38.59 -10.75 -3.00
C LEU A 131 37.68 -10.40 -4.20
N SER A 132 37.97 -11.05 -5.33
CA SER A 132 37.14 -10.91 -6.52
C SER A 132 35.75 -11.47 -6.28
N SER A 133 34.74 -10.89 -6.94
CA SER A 133 33.36 -11.37 -6.83
C SER A 133 33.23 -12.83 -7.28
N ARG A 134 34.02 -13.27 -8.26
CA ARG A 134 34.12 -14.66 -8.71
C ARG A 134 34.66 -15.61 -7.64
N THR A 135 35.68 -15.19 -6.88
CA THR A 135 36.26 -15.99 -5.79
C THR A 135 35.24 -16.15 -4.66
N LEU A 136 34.57 -15.06 -4.27
CA LEU A 136 33.54 -15.07 -3.24
C LEU A 136 32.32 -15.89 -3.66
N ALA A 137 31.91 -15.80 -4.93
CA ALA A 137 30.82 -16.60 -5.49
C ALA A 137 31.06 -18.11 -5.31
N LYS A 138 32.28 -18.58 -5.63
CA LYS A 138 32.68 -19.97 -5.40
C LYS A 138 32.69 -20.34 -3.92
N GLN A 139 33.28 -19.48 -3.07
CA GLN A 139 33.41 -19.72 -1.64
C GLN A 139 32.04 -19.86 -0.94
N PHE A 140 31.08 -19.02 -1.31
CA PHE A 140 29.76 -18.97 -0.68
C PHE A 140 28.68 -19.74 -1.45
N GLY A 141 29.02 -20.42 -2.56
CA GLY A 141 28.09 -21.23 -3.34
C GLY A 141 26.92 -20.44 -3.95
N ILE A 142 27.18 -19.18 -4.34
CA ILE A 142 26.20 -18.26 -4.95
C ILE A 142 26.71 -17.67 -6.26
N SER A 143 25.83 -17.01 -7.02
CA SER A 143 26.20 -16.38 -8.29
C SER A 143 27.01 -15.08 -8.09
N GLU A 144 27.91 -14.79 -9.02
CA GLU A 144 28.69 -13.55 -9.03
C GLU A 144 27.83 -12.27 -9.04
N PRO A 145 26.70 -12.20 -9.78
CA PRO A 145 25.76 -11.08 -9.67
C PRO A 145 25.21 -10.85 -8.26
N ASN A 146 24.94 -11.92 -7.49
CA ASN A 146 24.46 -11.78 -6.11
C ASN A 146 25.54 -11.16 -5.21
N ILE A 147 26.81 -11.53 -5.40
CA ILE A 147 27.93 -10.90 -4.69
C ILE A 147 28.00 -9.40 -5.01
N CYS A 148 27.84 -9.01 -6.28
CA CYS A 148 27.83 -7.60 -6.67
C CYS A 148 26.69 -6.80 -6.00
N VAL A 149 25.48 -7.37 -5.93
CA VAL A 149 24.32 -6.72 -5.28
C VAL A 149 24.50 -6.64 -3.74
N ILE A 150 25.18 -7.60 -3.14
CA ILE A 150 25.52 -7.58 -1.71
C ILE A 150 26.57 -6.50 -1.42
N ARG A 151 27.63 -6.42 -2.24
CA ARG A 151 28.71 -5.41 -2.10
C ARG A 151 28.21 -3.99 -2.34
N SER A 152 27.26 -3.80 -3.26
CA SER A 152 26.65 -2.48 -3.52
C SER A 152 25.73 -2.00 -2.40
N GLY A 153 25.44 -2.84 -1.40
CA GLY A 153 24.52 -2.51 -0.31
C GLY A 153 23.03 -2.48 -0.71
N SER A 154 22.71 -2.82 -1.96
CA SER A 154 21.34 -2.81 -2.47
C SER A 154 20.49 -3.95 -1.89
N ALA A 155 21.10 -5.11 -1.63
CA ALA A 155 20.52 -6.19 -0.83
C ALA A 155 21.02 -6.16 0.61
N TRP A 156 20.28 -6.77 1.55
CA TRP A 156 20.63 -6.83 2.97
C TRP A 156 20.88 -5.45 3.59
N GLN A 157 19.93 -4.53 3.36
CA GLN A 157 20.00 -3.13 3.83
C GLN A 157 20.10 -3.02 5.36
N HIS A 158 19.48 -3.95 6.10
CA HIS A 158 19.52 -3.99 7.56
C HIS A 158 20.91 -4.34 8.13
N VAL A 159 21.83 -4.88 7.32
CA VAL A 159 23.22 -5.21 7.72
C VAL A 159 24.18 -4.07 7.31
N GLY A 160 23.68 -2.83 7.17
CA GLY A 160 24.49 -1.67 6.78
C GLY A 160 24.55 -1.39 5.27
N GLY A 161 23.51 -1.77 4.51
CA GLY A 161 23.43 -1.44 3.08
C GLY A 161 22.91 -0.02 2.84
N VAL A 162 23.41 0.65 1.80
CA VAL A 162 22.92 1.98 1.42
C VAL A 162 21.53 1.84 0.83
N SER A 163 20.54 2.51 1.41
CA SER A 163 19.21 2.58 0.82
C SER A 163 19.32 3.34 -0.50
N ALA A 164 19.41 2.62 -1.63
CA ALA A 164 19.21 3.17 -2.96
C ALA A 164 17.73 3.51 -3.18
N ARG A 165 17.11 4.21 -2.23
CA ARG A 165 15.82 4.84 -2.46
C ARG A 165 16.12 6.13 -3.20
N LYS A 166 16.21 6.05 -4.54
CA LYS A 166 16.05 7.25 -5.36
C LYS A 166 14.79 7.95 -4.85
N GLU A 167 14.94 9.19 -4.41
CA GLU A 167 13.84 10.10 -4.08
C GLU A 167 13.02 10.38 -5.34
N ARG A 168 12.26 9.38 -5.78
CA ARG A 168 11.11 9.59 -6.64
C ARG A 168 9.92 9.29 -5.75
N GLY A 169 9.61 10.26 -4.89
CA GLY A 169 8.38 10.24 -4.11
C GLY A 169 7.24 10.10 -5.09
N SER A 170 6.60 8.93 -5.12
CA SER A 170 5.40 8.74 -5.93
C SER A 170 4.38 9.80 -5.50
N PRO A 171 3.75 10.52 -6.44
CA PRO A 171 2.67 11.45 -6.11
C PRO A 171 1.57 10.79 -5.25
N LEU A 172 1.34 9.48 -5.45
CA LEU A 172 0.44 8.68 -4.62
C LEU A 172 0.91 8.53 -3.17
N ARG A 173 2.22 8.51 -2.91
CA ARG A 173 2.73 8.39 -1.54
C ARG A 173 2.54 9.71 -0.78
N LYS A 174 2.85 10.84 -1.41
CA LYS A 174 2.54 12.17 -0.84
C LYS A 174 1.04 12.36 -0.61
N PHE A 175 0.21 11.81 -1.51
CA PHE A 175 -1.24 11.75 -1.37
C PHE A 175 -1.69 11.03 -0.08
N PHE A 176 -1.03 9.93 0.30
CA PHE A 176 -1.37 9.19 1.52
C PHE A 176 -0.70 9.76 2.78
N ASP A 177 0.41 10.48 2.64
CA ASP A 177 1.19 11.04 3.75
C ASP A 177 0.70 12.46 4.18
N GLY A 178 -0.34 13.01 3.56
CA GLY A 178 -0.98 14.27 3.98
C GLY A 178 -0.21 15.55 3.61
N GLU A 179 0.86 15.43 2.82
CA GLU A 179 1.59 16.57 2.26
C GLU A 179 0.92 17.02 0.95
N GLU A 180 0.35 18.24 0.92
CA GLU A 180 -0.33 18.84 -0.24
C GLU A 180 0.53 18.79 -1.54
N PRO A 181 -0.08 18.56 -2.73
CA PRO A 181 -1.43 19.03 -3.06
C PRO A 181 -2.37 17.89 -3.51
N LEU A 182 -3.44 17.73 -2.75
CA LEU A 182 -4.58 16.86 -3.05
C LEU A 182 -5.91 17.62 -3.26
N PRO A 183 -5.92 18.77 -3.96
CA PRO A 183 -7.15 19.18 -4.65
C PRO A 183 -7.53 18.25 -5.84
N SER A 184 -6.66 17.29 -6.24
CA SER A 184 -6.54 16.82 -7.63
C SER A 184 -7.23 15.52 -8.06
N ALA A 185 -7.69 14.60 -7.20
CA ALA A 185 -8.25 13.33 -7.71
C ALA A 185 -9.68 13.47 -8.23
N ILE A 186 -10.53 14.18 -7.48
CA ILE A 186 -11.90 14.51 -7.89
C ILE A 186 -11.86 15.55 -9.00
N GLU A 187 -11.00 16.56 -8.90
CA GLU A 187 -10.84 17.56 -9.96
C GLU A 187 -10.30 16.95 -11.26
N ALA A 188 -9.28 16.08 -11.19
CA ALA A 188 -8.81 15.33 -12.35
C ALA A 188 -9.91 14.42 -12.92
N ALA A 189 -10.76 13.82 -12.08
CA ALA A 189 -11.90 13.04 -12.54
C ALA A 189 -12.94 13.91 -13.26
N VAL A 190 -13.24 15.10 -12.72
CA VAL A 190 -14.14 16.08 -13.32
C VAL A 190 -13.59 16.61 -14.63
N ARG A 191 -12.30 16.98 -14.70
CA ARG A 191 -11.59 17.38 -15.94
C ARG A 191 -11.57 16.25 -16.96
N TYR A 192 -11.27 15.03 -16.49
CA TYR A 192 -11.34 13.84 -17.31
C TYR A 192 -12.76 13.54 -17.76
N GLN A 193 -13.80 14.00 -17.08
CA GLN A 193 -15.20 13.81 -17.46
C GLN A 193 -15.81 15.01 -18.19
N SER A 194 -15.16 16.17 -18.20
CA SER A 194 -15.55 17.34 -19.01
C SER A 194 -15.02 17.29 -20.45
N GLY A 195 -13.96 16.52 -20.72
CA GLY A 195 -13.47 16.33 -22.09
C GLY A 195 -11.97 16.22 -22.20
N GLU A 196 -11.26 16.62 -21.16
CA GLU A 196 -9.81 16.72 -21.19
C GLU A 196 -9.14 15.34 -21.26
N THR A 197 -8.05 15.26 -22.02
CA THR A 197 -7.31 14.01 -22.23
C THR A 197 -6.55 13.61 -20.97
N MET A 198 -6.32 12.31 -20.78
CA MET A 198 -5.54 11.84 -19.63
C MET A 198 -4.11 12.39 -19.65
N GLU A 199 -3.58 12.65 -20.85
CA GLU A 199 -2.26 13.19 -21.09
C GLU A 199 -2.17 14.66 -20.61
N ALA A 200 -3.16 15.49 -20.95
CA ALA A 200 -3.21 16.88 -20.49
C ALA A 200 -3.38 16.99 -18.98
N ILE A 201 -4.25 16.14 -18.40
CA ILE A 201 -4.43 16.06 -16.95
C ILE A 201 -3.15 15.55 -16.28
N ALA A 202 -2.50 14.53 -16.85
CA ALA A 202 -1.25 13.99 -16.29
C ALA A 202 -0.14 15.04 -16.29
N ALA A 203 -0.03 15.83 -17.36
CA ALA A 203 0.92 16.93 -17.46
C ALA A 203 0.63 18.02 -16.41
N ALA A 204 -0.63 18.44 -16.28
CA ALA A 204 -1.05 19.46 -15.32
C ALA A 204 -0.72 19.11 -13.87
N TYR A 205 -0.83 17.82 -13.51
CA TYR A 205 -0.55 17.33 -12.15
C TYR A 205 0.83 16.66 -12.00
N GLN A 206 1.73 16.81 -12.98
CA GLN A 206 3.07 16.19 -12.99
C GLN A 206 3.03 14.69 -12.61
N THR A 207 2.03 13.99 -13.12
CA THR A 207 1.75 12.58 -12.82
C THR A 207 1.73 11.75 -14.10
N THR A 208 1.37 10.47 -14.00
CA THR A 208 1.34 9.57 -15.15
C THR A 208 -0.08 9.07 -15.41
N ARG A 209 -0.38 8.75 -16.68
CA ARG A 209 -1.67 8.15 -17.08
C ARG A 209 -2.05 6.91 -16.25
N PRO A 210 -1.14 5.95 -15.96
CA PRO A 210 -1.46 4.83 -15.07
C PRO A 210 -1.85 5.25 -13.64
N THR A 211 -1.27 6.34 -13.14
CA THR A 211 -1.60 6.89 -11.82
C THR A 211 -3.01 7.46 -11.79
N LEU A 212 -3.39 8.24 -12.82
CA LEU A 212 -4.75 8.74 -12.98
C LEU A 212 -5.78 7.61 -13.14
N LEU A 213 -5.48 6.59 -13.95
CA LEU A 213 -6.35 5.41 -14.09
C LEU A 213 -6.60 4.70 -12.76
N ARG A 214 -5.57 4.60 -11.91
CA ARG A 214 -5.69 4.03 -10.58
C ARG A 214 -6.56 4.89 -9.67
N MET A 215 -6.39 6.22 -9.70
CA MET A 215 -7.24 7.16 -8.97
C MET A 215 -8.70 7.07 -9.41
N PHE A 216 -8.96 7.07 -10.72
CA PHE A 216 -10.31 6.99 -11.29
C PHE A 216 -11.00 5.68 -10.92
N ARG A 217 -10.28 4.55 -10.96
CA ARG A 217 -10.81 3.26 -10.51
C ARG A 217 -11.22 3.28 -9.04
N MET A 218 -10.43 3.93 -8.19
CA MET A 218 -10.76 4.08 -6.76
C MET A 218 -11.99 4.97 -6.53
N LEU A 219 -12.20 5.96 -7.40
CA LEU A 219 -13.37 6.85 -7.37
C LEU A 219 -14.59 6.26 -8.11
N GLY A 220 -14.50 5.04 -8.63
CA GLY A 220 -15.58 4.44 -9.43
C GLY A 220 -15.79 5.08 -10.82
N VAL A 221 -14.87 5.92 -11.27
CA VAL A 221 -14.91 6.59 -12.58
C VAL A 221 -14.48 5.59 -13.66
N LYS A 222 -15.42 5.23 -14.54
CA LYS A 222 -15.15 4.36 -15.70
C LYS A 222 -14.26 5.11 -16.71
N ALA A 223 -13.30 4.39 -17.29
CA ALA A 223 -12.51 4.91 -18.40
C ALA A 223 -13.42 5.16 -19.61
N ARG A 224 -13.21 6.28 -20.30
CA ARG A 224 -13.84 6.57 -21.58
C ARG A 224 -13.13 5.78 -22.68
N ASP A 225 -13.91 5.22 -23.60
CA ASP A 225 -13.41 4.58 -24.82
C ASP A 225 -13.00 5.62 -25.89
N GLY A 226 -12.25 6.64 -25.49
CA GLY A 226 -11.69 7.64 -26.40
C GLY A 226 -12.66 8.70 -26.95
N GLY A 227 -13.92 8.74 -26.48
CA GLY A 227 -14.92 9.75 -26.90
C GLY A 227 -15.34 10.73 -25.79
N VAL A 228 -15.73 11.94 -26.18
CA VAL A 228 -16.35 12.95 -25.30
C VAL A 228 -17.69 12.41 -24.76
N PRO A 229 -17.95 12.43 -23.44
CA PRO A 229 -19.15 11.85 -22.86
C PRO A 229 -20.37 12.71 -23.17
N LYS A 230 -21.44 12.06 -23.61
CA LYS A 230 -22.75 12.68 -23.89
C LYS A 230 -23.68 12.73 -22.66
N ARG A 231 -23.25 12.32 -21.47
CA ARG A 231 -24.11 12.20 -20.27
C ARG A 231 -23.50 12.85 -19.01
N PRO A 232 -24.32 13.45 -18.13
CA PRO A 232 -23.87 14.07 -16.88
C PRO A 232 -23.31 13.05 -15.89
N LEU A 233 -22.36 13.51 -15.06
CA LEU A 233 -21.62 12.71 -14.10
C LEU A 233 -22.51 12.32 -12.92
N VAL A 234 -22.54 11.03 -12.60
CA VAL A 234 -23.14 10.51 -11.35
C VAL A 234 -22.06 9.83 -10.51
N ILE A 235 -21.77 10.37 -9.33
CA ILE A 235 -20.87 9.75 -8.33
C ILE A 235 -21.71 9.49 -7.08
N ASN A 236 -21.76 8.24 -6.61
CA ASN A 236 -22.53 7.83 -5.42
C ASN A 236 -23.99 8.32 -5.44
N GLY A 237 -24.65 8.24 -6.60
CA GLY A 237 -26.04 8.69 -6.77
C GLY A 237 -26.24 10.20 -6.92
N LYS A 238 -25.18 11.00 -6.80
CA LYS A 238 -25.25 12.47 -6.94
C LYS A 238 -24.92 12.88 -8.37
N GLN A 239 -25.82 13.63 -9.00
CA GLN A 239 -25.59 14.22 -10.32
C GLN A 239 -24.76 15.50 -10.19
N TYR A 240 -23.65 15.57 -10.92
CA TYR A 240 -22.78 16.74 -11.00
C TYR A 240 -22.94 17.38 -12.37
N SER A 241 -24.05 18.10 -12.56
CA SER A 241 -24.40 18.78 -13.81
C SER A 241 -23.88 20.22 -13.90
N GLY A 242 -23.58 20.87 -12.76
CA GLY A 242 -23.29 22.31 -12.69
C GLY A 242 -21.87 22.77 -13.03
N VAL A 243 -20.89 21.87 -13.15
CA VAL A 243 -19.47 22.26 -13.27
C VAL A 243 -19.09 22.73 -14.68
N LEU A 244 -19.94 22.47 -15.69
CA LEU A 244 -19.71 22.85 -17.08
C LEU A 244 -19.87 24.37 -17.35
N ALA A 245 -20.60 25.11 -16.51
CA ALA A 245 -20.87 26.54 -16.74
C ALA A 245 -19.78 27.46 -16.14
N ALA A 246 -19.01 26.99 -15.17
CA ALA A 246 -18.10 27.84 -14.40
C ALA A 246 -16.65 27.87 -14.93
N MET A 247 -16.38 27.24 -16.07
CA MET A 247 -15.02 27.16 -16.65
C MET A 247 -14.76 28.17 -17.77
N LYS A 248 -15.32 29.40 -17.68
CA LYS A 248 -14.85 30.58 -18.44
C LYS A 248 -13.72 31.32 -17.71
N GLY A 249 -12.72 30.58 -17.21
CA GLY A 249 -11.41 31.14 -16.85
C GLY A 249 -11.17 31.59 -15.40
N GLU A 250 -12.05 31.31 -14.44
CA GLU A 250 -11.78 31.63 -13.03
C GLU A 250 -11.42 30.39 -12.20
N LYS A 251 -10.36 30.49 -11.40
CA LYS A 251 -9.95 29.46 -10.44
C LYS A 251 -10.97 29.40 -9.29
N ILE A 252 -11.87 28.43 -9.32
CA ILE A 252 -12.83 28.22 -8.23
C ILE A 252 -12.17 27.38 -7.14
N SER A 253 -12.24 27.83 -5.89
CA SER A 253 -11.70 27.10 -4.75
C SER A 253 -12.51 25.83 -4.45
N HIS A 254 -11.85 24.80 -3.92
CA HIS A 254 -12.46 23.52 -3.52
C HIS A 254 -13.71 23.71 -2.63
N ALA A 255 -13.68 24.73 -1.75
CA ALA A 255 -14.79 25.07 -0.87
C ALA A 255 -16.02 25.63 -1.61
N ALA A 256 -15.86 26.20 -2.80
CA ALA A 256 -16.96 26.69 -3.63
C ALA A 256 -17.58 25.59 -4.50
N LEU A 257 -16.75 24.66 -5.00
CA LEU A 257 -17.19 23.44 -5.69
C LEU A 257 -18.10 22.56 -4.80
N MET A 258 -17.79 22.46 -3.51
CA MET A 258 -18.59 21.68 -2.55
C MET A 258 -19.90 22.35 -2.15
N ARG A 259 -20.06 23.67 -2.33
CA ARG A 259 -21.31 24.40 -2.02
C ARG A 259 -22.34 24.34 -3.14
N GLN A 260 -21.92 24.11 -4.39
CA GLN A 260 -22.82 24.06 -5.55
C GLN A 260 -23.41 22.68 -5.84
N ALA A 261 -23.01 21.63 -5.10
CA ALA A 261 -23.67 20.34 -5.15
C ALA A 261 -25.06 20.44 -4.47
N THR A 262 -26.06 20.81 -5.27
CA THR A 262 -27.45 20.98 -4.82
C THR A 262 -28.04 19.62 -4.40
N PHE A 263 -28.65 19.56 -3.22
CA PHE A 263 -29.52 18.47 -2.83
C PHE A 263 -30.88 18.65 -3.51
N GLN A 264 -31.19 17.79 -4.48
CA GLN A 264 -32.55 17.41 -4.87
C GLN A 264 -32.57 15.89 -5.07
#